data_AF-A0A2S9YGJ8-F1
#
_entry.id   AF-A0A2S9YGJ8-F1
#
_cell.length_a   1.000
_cell.length_b   1.000
_cell.length_c   1.000
_cell.angle_alpha   90.00
_cell.angle_beta   90.00
_cell.angle_gamma   90.00
#
_symmetry.space_group_name_H-M   'P 1'
#
loop_
_entity.id
_entity.type
_entity.pdbx_description
1 polymer ?
#
loop_
_entity_poly.entity_id
_entity_poly.type
_entity_poly.pdbx_seq_one_letter_code
_entity_poly.pdbx_strand_id
1 'polypeptide(L)'
;MTLSITDQTGPIVVTLAYLGLYYGFQVHQLRVKVRLQREYLERGEKFDRYFGQDREMLAADRTQLNMLEHMPPLLVLLWLNAVFIGPRGATIGGAIYVAARALYPLMLGSRLGRSIRAQVLIATGLGYAVLVYFMGALIWALLAG
;
A
#
# COMPACT_ATOMS: atom_id res chain seq x y z
N MET A 1 7.93 -29.41 -10.19
CA MET A 1 7.83 -28.74 -8.88
C MET A 1 6.35 -28.49 -8.61
N THR A 2 5.76 -29.22 -7.67
CA THR A 2 4.36 -29.03 -7.27
C THR A 2 4.28 -27.85 -6.30
N LEU A 3 3.52 -26.81 -6.63
CA LEU A 3 3.27 -25.69 -5.72
C LEU A 3 2.36 -26.18 -4.58
N SER A 4 2.94 -26.40 -3.40
CA SER A 4 2.17 -26.70 -2.19
C SER A 4 1.78 -25.41 -1.47
N ILE A 5 0.57 -25.39 -0.91
CA ILE A 5 0.10 -24.29 -0.06
C ILE A 5 1.00 -24.10 1.17
N THR A 6 1.55 -25.19 1.72
CA THR A 6 2.46 -25.15 2.88
C THR A 6 3.73 -24.39 2.56
N ASP A 7 4.27 -24.56 1.35
CA ASP A 7 5.54 -23.96 0.94
C ASP A 7 5.37 -22.46 0.62
N GLN A 8 4.14 -22.07 0.28
CA GLN A 8 3.77 -20.69 -0.06
C GLN A 8 3.04 -19.96 1.08
N THR A 9 3.06 -20.51 2.30
CA THR A 9 2.40 -19.92 3.47
C THR A 9 2.80 -18.45 3.66
N GLY A 10 4.09 -18.14 3.56
CA GLY A 10 4.59 -16.77 3.76
C GLY A 10 4.07 -15.75 2.73
N PRO A 11 4.23 -15.97 1.41
CA PRO A 11 3.67 -15.08 0.39
C PRO A 11 2.13 -14.97 0.45
N ILE A 12 1.43 -16.04 0.83
CA ILE A 12 -0.02 -16.02 1.06
C ILE A 12 -0.37 -15.08 2.22
N VAL A 13 0.30 -15.23 3.37
CA VAL A 13 0.08 -14.36 4.54
C VAL A 13 0.37 -12.90 4.21
N VAL A 14 1.44 -12.62 3.48
CA VAL A 14 1.76 -11.25 3.00
C VAL A 14 0.64 -10.71 2.13
N THR A 15 0.14 -11.51 1.19
CA THR A 15 -0.96 -11.12 0.29
C THR A 15 -2.23 -10.80 1.09
N LEU A 16 -2.61 -11.67 2.03
CA LEU A 16 -3.78 -11.47 2.89
C LEU A 16 -3.62 -10.24 3.79
N ALA A 17 -2.44 -10.03 4.36
CA ALA A 17 -2.15 -8.84 5.15
C ALA A 17 -2.24 -7.56 4.32
N TYR A 18 -1.70 -7.57 3.09
CA TYR A 18 -1.80 -6.45 2.16
C TYR A 18 -3.26 -6.12 1.82
N LEU A 19 -4.05 -7.14 1.47
CA LEU A 19 -5.47 -6.98 1.16
C LEU A 19 -6.26 -6.50 2.38
N GLY A 20 -5.97 -7.03 3.57
CA GLY A 20 -6.55 -6.57 4.82
C GLY A 20 -6.26 -5.09 5.09
N LEU A 21 -5.02 -4.65 4.87
CA LEU A 21 -4.63 -3.26 5.00
C LEU A 21 -5.34 -2.37 3.97
N TYR A 22 -5.40 -2.80 2.71
CA TYR A 22 -6.10 -2.12 1.63
C TYR A 22 -7.58 -1.89 1.95
N TYR A 23 -8.30 -2.94 2.38
CA TYR A 23 -9.71 -2.80 2.77
C TYR A 23 -9.86 -2.00 4.07
N GLY A 24 -8.90 -2.08 4.99
CA GLY A 24 -8.85 -1.22 6.17
C GLY A 24 -8.80 0.27 5.81
N PHE A 25 -7.96 0.65 4.84
CA PHE A 25 -7.87 2.02 4.33
C PHE A 25 -9.10 2.43 3.52
N GLN A 26 -9.70 1.52 2.75
CA GLN A 26 -10.99 1.76 2.10
C GLN A 26 -12.09 2.09 3.12
N VAL A 27 -12.19 1.32 4.21
CA VAL A 27 -13.16 1.57 5.28
C VAL A 27 -12.86 2.90 5.99
N HIS A 28 -11.58 3.21 6.24
CA HIS A 28 -11.19 4.50 6.82
C HIS A 28 -11.61 5.68 5.94
N GLN A 29 -11.34 5.62 4.63
CA GLN A 29 -11.75 6.63 3.64
C GLN A 29 -13.27 6.83 3.65
N LEU A 30 -14.05 5.75 3.70
CA LEU A 30 -15.51 5.82 3.78
C LEU A 30 -15.98 6.48 5.08
N ARG A 31 -15.36 6.14 6.23
CA ARG A 31 -15.68 6.76 7.53
C ARG A 31 -15.40 8.26 7.52
N VAL A 32 -14.24 8.67 7.01
CA VAL A 32 -13.89 10.10 6.86
C VAL A 32 -14.92 10.82 6.00
N LYS A 33 -15.28 10.24 4.85
CA LYS A 33 -16.30 10.80 3.95
C LYS A 33 -17.64 11.00 4.64
N VAL A 34 -18.16 9.97 5.32
CA VAL A 34 -19.46 10.04 6.02
C VAL A 34 -19.42 11.10 7.12
N ARG A 35 -18.33 11.16 7.90
CA ARG A 35 -18.15 12.15 8.96
C ARG A 35 -18.13 13.56 8.40
N LEU A 36 -17.33 13.82 7.36
CA LEU A 36 -17.25 15.14 6.71
C LEU A 36 -18.59 15.56 6.08
N GLN A 37 -19.29 14.64 5.42
CA GLN A 37 -20.63 14.92 4.88
C GLN A 37 -21.59 15.43 5.96
N ARG A 38 -21.57 14.82 7.14
CA ARG A 38 -22.38 15.26 8.28
C ARG A 38 -21.93 16.65 8.78
N GLU A 39 -20.63 16.86 8.97
CA GLU A 39 -20.09 18.15 9.44
C GLU A 39 -20.39 19.31 8.48
N TYR A 40 -20.37 19.06 7.17
CA TYR A 40 -20.73 20.06 6.16
C TYR A 40 -22.24 20.36 6.17
N LEU A 41 -23.07 19.32 6.30
CA LEU A 41 -24.52 19.48 6.42
C LEU A 41 -24.91 20.30 7.66
N GLU A 42 -24.27 20.05 8.80
CA GLU A 42 -24.46 20.81 10.04
C GLU A 42 -24.07 22.30 9.88
N ARG A 43 -23.14 22.61 8.97
CA ARG A 43 -22.74 23.98 8.61
C ARG A 43 -23.63 24.63 7.53
N GLY A 44 -24.58 23.89 6.96
CA GLY A 44 -25.34 24.35 5.79
C GLY A 44 -24.50 24.44 4.51
N GLU A 45 -23.31 23.85 4.50
CA GLU A 45 -22.40 23.82 3.36
C GLU A 45 -22.58 22.52 2.56
N LYS A 46 -22.35 22.59 1.24
CA LYS A 46 -22.35 21.39 0.40
C LYS A 46 -20.98 20.72 0.47
N PHE A 47 -20.94 19.46 0.92
CA PHE A 47 -19.73 18.65 0.79
C PHE A 47 -19.51 18.26 -0.68
N ASP A 48 -18.45 18.79 -1.28
CA ASP A 48 -17.99 18.36 -2.61
C ASP A 48 -16.75 17.48 -2.47
N ARG A 49 -16.88 16.22 -2.86
CA ARG A 49 -15.77 15.26 -2.84
C ARG A 49 -14.76 15.50 -3.97
N TYR A 50 -15.24 15.85 -5.16
CA TYR A 50 -14.43 15.80 -6.38
C TYR A 50 -13.75 17.14 -6.65
N PHE A 51 -14.42 18.24 -6.33
CA PHE A 51 -13.91 19.59 -6.52
C PHE A 51 -13.61 20.31 -5.20
N GLY A 52 -14.03 19.75 -4.07
CA GLY A 52 -13.70 20.31 -2.75
C GLY A 52 -12.23 20.07 -2.37
N GLN A 53 -11.66 21.03 -1.65
CA GLN A 53 -10.28 20.95 -1.14
C GLN A 53 -10.21 20.57 0.34
N ASP A 54 -11.15 19.74 0.81
CA ASP A 54 -11.10 19.25 2.18
C ASP A 54 -9.83 18.42 2.39
N ARG A 55 -8.92 18.95 3.20
CA ARG A 55 -7.57 18.38 3.38
C ARG A 55 -7.58 17.02 4.03
N GLU A 56 -8.63 16.69 4.78
CA GLU A 56 -8.77 15.39 5.44
C GLU A 56 -9.32 14.34 4.47
N MET A 57 -10.31 14.71 3.66
CA MET A 57 -10.77 13.86 2.55
C MET A 57 -9.61 13.56 1.58
N LEU A 58 -8.84 14.58 1.21
CA LEU A 58 -7.68 14.44 0.33
C LEU A 58 -6.58 13.54 0.93
N ALA A 59 -6.35 13.60 2.25
CA ALA A 59 -5.38 12.73 2.92
C ALA A 59 -5.84 11.26 2.92
N ALA A 60 -7.13 11.01 3.17
CA ALA A 60 -7.71 9.68 3.11
C ALA A 60 -7.70 9.10 1.68
N ASP A 61 -8.08 9.91 0.68
CA ASP A 61 -8.00 9.54 -0.74
C ASP A 61 -6.56 9.23 -1.16
N ARG A 62 -5.59 10.06 -0.79
CA ARG A 62 -4.15 9.85 -1.07
C ARG A 62 -3.64 8.54 -0.49
N THR A 63 -4.02 8.20 0.73
CA THR A 63 -3.62 6.94 1.38
C THR A 63 -4.14 5.74 0.58
N GLN A 64 -5.41 5.77 0.21
CA GLN A 64 -6.02 4.65 -0.50
C GLN A 64 -5.53 4.51 -1.94
N LEU A 65 -5.42 5.64 -2.65
CA LEU A 65 -4.91 5.67 -4.02
C LEU A 65 -3.47 5.15 -4.09
N ASN A 66 -2.62 5.58 -3.15
CA ASN A 66 -1.24 5.12 -3.08
C ASN A 66 -1.13 3.59 -2.88
N MET A 67 -2.01 2.98 -2.09
CA MET A 67 -2.07 1.51 -1.99
C MET A 67 -2.56 0.86 -3.28
N LEU A 68 -3.56 1.44 -3.94
CA LEU A 68 -4.14 0.88 -5.15
C LEU A 68 -3.14 0.90 -6.32
N GLU A 69 -2.49 2.04 -6.57
CA GLU A 69 -1.51 2.23 -7.65
C GLU A 69 -0.34 1.25 -7.55
N HIS A 70 0.05 0.93 -6.32
CA HIS A 70 1.20 0.08 -6.05
C HIS A 70 0.85 -1.38 -5.77
N MET A 71 -0.44 -1.75 -5.81
CA MET A 71 -0.88 -3.13 -5.63
C MET A 71 -0.45 -4.03 -6.80
N PRO A 72 -0.69 -3.70 -8.08
CA PRO A 72 -0.28 -4.55 -9.19
C PRO A 72 1.22 -4.88 -9.20
N PRO A 73 2.15 -3.90 -9.12
CA PRO A 73 3.57 -4.23 -9.15
C PRO A 73 4.00 -5.06 -7.94
N LEU A 74 3.45 -4.79 -6.74
CA LEU A 74 3.76 -5.60 -5.56
C LEU A 74 3.34 -7.05 -5.76
N LEU A 75 2.05 -7.29 -6.04
CA LEU A 75 1.50 -8.64 -6.04
C LEU A 75 2.12 -9.49 -7.15
N VAL A 76 2.31 -8.91 -8.33
CA VAL A 76 2.97 -9.60 -9.44
C VAL A 76 4.41 -9.96 -9.07
N LEU A 77 5.20 -9.00 -8.58
CA LEU A 77 6.61 -9.25 -8.26
C LEU A 77 6.79 -10.19 -7.06
N LEU A 78 5.92 -10.09 -6.05
CA LEU A 78 5.90 -10.98 -4.89
C LEU A 78 5.74 -12.43 -5.33
N TRP A 79 4.74 -12.71 -6.17
CA TRP A 79 4.44 -14.07 -6.62
C TRP A 79 5.45 -14.59 -7.62
N LEU A 80 5.96 -13.75 -8.54
CA LEU A 80 7.09 -14.14 -9.39
C LEU A 80 8.32 -14.51 -8.56
N ASN A 81 8.66 -13.72 -7.53
CA ASN A 81 9.77 -14.06 -6.64
C ASN A 81 9.49 -15.32 -5.82
N ALA A 82 8.27 -15.49 -5.33
CA ALA A 82 7.89 -16.67 -4.55
C ALA A 82 8.03 -17.97 -5.34
N VAL A 83 7.68 -17.94 -6.63
CA VAL A 83 7.72 -19.11 -7.52
C VAL A 83 9.11 -19.36 -8.09
N PHE A 84 9.80 -18.32 -8.57
CA PHE A 84 11.03 -18.48 -9.35
C PHE A 84 12.33 -18.26 -8.56
N ILE A 85 12.28 -17.53 -7.44
CA ILE A 85 13.46 -17.22 -6.61
C ILE A 85 13.41 -17.98 -5.28
N GLY A 86 12.24 -17.96 -4.63
CA GLY A 86 11.96 -18.72 -3.43
C GLY A 86 11.00 -18.01 -2.47
N PRO A 87 10.16 -18.77 -1.74
CA PRO A 87 9.10 -18.21 -0.90
C PRO A 87 9.63 -17.39 0.28
N ARG A 88 10.79 -17.74 0.84
CA ARG A 88 11.37 -17.04 2.01
C ARG A 88 11.73 -15.60 1.68
N GLY A 89 12.43 -15.35 0.57
CA GLY A 89 12.81 -14.01 0.14
C GLY A 89 11.60 -13.14 -0.20
N ALA A 90 10.63 -13.73 -0.91
CA ALA A 90 9.35 -13.08 -1.20
C ALA A 90 8.59 -12.69 0.09
N THR A 91 8.57 -13.58 1.08
CA THR A 91 7.93 -13.31 2.39
C THR A 91 8.56 -12.13 3.11
N ILE A 92 9.89 -12.12 3.24
CA ILE A 92 10.60 -11.06 3.97
C ILE A 92 10.43 -9.72 3.27
N GLY A 93 10.70 -9.66 1.95
CA GLY A 93 10.54 -8.42 1.18
C GLY A 93 9.10 -7.92 1.20
N GLY A 94 8.14 -8.83 1.01
CA GLY A 94 6.72 -8.53 1.06
C GLY A 94 6.26 -8.01 2.43
N ALA A 95 6.72 -8.60 3.52
CA ALA A 95 6.41 -8.14 4.88
C ALA A 95 6.95 -6.74 5.16
N ILE A 96 8.20 -6.45 4.74
CA ILE A 96 8.80 -5.11 4.83
C ILE A 96 7.93 -4.10 4.06
N TYR A 97 7.48 -4.47 2.86
CA TYR A 97 6.62 -3.62 2.05
C TYR A 97 5.27 -3.33 2.72
N VAL A 98 4.59 -4.36 3.24
CA VAL A 98 3.31 -4.21 3.94
C VAL A 98 3.48 -3.31 5.17
N ALA A 99 4.55 -3.49 5.95
CA ALA A 99 4.86 -2.64 7.10
C ALA A 99 5.08 -1.18 6.68
N ALA A 100 5.82 -0.94 5.60
CA ALA A 100 6.02 0.40 5.06
C ALA A 100 4.69 1.07 4.66
N ARG A 101 3.77 0.32 4.03
CA ARG A 101 2.43 0.82 3.68
C ARG A 101 1.55 1.07 4.90
N ALA A 102 1.65 0.27 5.95
CA ALA A 102 0.91 0.49 7.18
C ALA A 102 1.35 1.79 7.89
N LEU A 103 2.64 2.15 7.79
CA LEU A 103 3.17 3.38 8.36
C LEU A 103 2.87 4.63 7.52
N TYR A 104 2.55 4.48 6.24
CA TYR A 104 2.29 5.59 5.32
C TYR A 104 1.24 6.61 5.82
N PRO A 105 0.01 6.23 6.23
CA PRO A 105 -0.97 7.19 6.72
C PRO A 105 -0.53 7.92 7.99
N LEU A 106 0.24 7.25 8.86
CA LEU A 106 0.78 7.86 10.09
C LEU A 106 1.77 8.98 9.74
N MET A 107 2.61 8.74 8.74
CA MET A 107 3.60 9.72 8.25
C MET A 107 2.95 10.85 7.45
N LEU A 108 1.90 10.54 6.66
CA LEU A 108 1.13 11.54 5.93
C LEU A 108 0.37 12.47 6.87
N GLY A 109 -0.22 11.91 7.93
CA GLY A 109 -1.10 12.58 8.87
C GLY A 109 -2.54 12.70 8.37
N SER A 110 -3.43 13.20 9.24
CA SER A 110 -4.87 13.31 8.97
C SER A 110 -5.26 14.48 8.07
N ARG A 111 -4.37 15.44 7.82
CA ARG A 111 -4.64 16.60 6.96
C ARG A 111 -3.47 16.82 6.02
N LEU A 112 -3.77 16.85 4.72
CA LEU A 112 -2.76 17.07 3.70
C LEU A 112 -2.19 18.49 3.81
N GLY A 113 -0.88 18.59 4.02
CA GLY A 113 -0.15 19.87 4.02
C GLY A 113 0.10 20.38 2.60
N ARG A 114 0.63 21.61 2.48
CA ARG A 114 1.04 22.18 1.18
C ARG A 114 2.29 21.50 0.59
N SER A 115 3.08 20.82 1.41
CA SER A 115 4.30 20.10 1.01
C SER A 115 4.24 18.62 1.40
N ILE A 116 4.95 17.79 0.63
CA ILE A 116 5.16 16.39 0.96
C ILE A 116 6.07 16.32 2.19
N ARG A 117 5.60 15.64 3.24
CA ARG A 117 6.40 15.45 4.46
C ARG A 117 7.56 14.51 4.15
N ALA A 118 8.78 14.88 4.54
CA ALA A 118 9.97 14.04 4.34
C ALA A 118 9.81 12.62 4.89
N GLN A 119 9.02 12.44 5.96
CA GLN A 119 8.68 11.14 6.53
C GLN A 119 7.97 10.22 5.51
N VAL A 120 7.12 10.75 4.63
CA VAL A 120 6.42 9.97 3.59
C VAL A 120 7.42 9.36 2.59
N LEU A 121 8.54 10.05 2.35
CA LEU A 121 9.60 9.54 1.49
C LEU A 121 10.30 8.31 2.09
N ILE A 122 10.31 8.17 3.42
CA ILE A 122 10.91 7.00 4.08
C ILE A 122 10.05 5.76 3.81
N ALA A 123 8.75 5.82 4.08
CA ALA A 123 7.84 4.70 3.81
C ALA A 123 7.78 4.36 2.32
N THR A 124 7.76 5.38 1.46
CA THR A 124 7.69 5.19 0.01
C THR A 124 9.01 4.66 -0.55
N GLY A 125 10.14 5.19 -0.10
CA GLY A 125 11.48 4.75 -0.46
C GLY A 125 11.74 3.30 -0.06
N LEU A 126 11.30 2.90 1.13
CA LEU A 126 11.38 1.50 1.57
C LEU A 126 10.54 0.58 0.70
N GLY A 127 9.33 1.00 0.33
CA GLY A 127 8.49 0.26 -0.62
C GLY A 127 9.17 0.10 -1.99
N TYR A 128 9.78 1.16 -2.52
CA TYR A 128 10.48 1.12 -3.80
C TYR A 128 11.73 0.25 -3.75
N ALA A 129 12.48 0.28 -2.65
CA ALA A 129 13.63 -0.59 -2.46
C ALA A 129 13.25 -2.08 -2.56
N VAL A 130 12.11 -2.48 -1.98
CA VAL A 130 11.60 -3.85 -2.11
C VAL A 130 11.23 -4.20 -3.55
N LEU A 131 10.53 -3.30 -4.26
CA LEU A 131 10.17 -3.56 -5.66
C LEU A 131 11.41 -3.69 -6.55
N VAL A 132 12.40 -2.81 -6.37
CA VAL A 132 13.68 -2.87 -7.08
C VAL A 132 14.44 -4.15 -6.75
N TYR A 133 14.46 -4.56 -5.48
CA TYR A 133 15.05 -5.84 -5.07
C TYR A 133 14.37 -7.02 -5.77
N PHE A 134 13.04 -7.08 -5.79
CA PHE A 134 12.30 -8.14 -6.46
C PHE A 134 12.53 -8.17 -7.96
N MET A 135 12.61 -7.02 -8.63
CA MET A 135 12.96 -6.94 -10.05
C MET A 135 14.40 -7.42 -10.28
N GLY A 136 15.34 -6.94 -9.47
CA GLY A 136 16.76 -7.29 -9.57
C GLY A 136 17.02 -8.79 -9.35
N ALA A 137 16.34 -9.41 -8.39
CA ALA A 137 16.45 -10.85 -8.13
C ALA A 137 15.98 -11.68 -9.33
N LEU A 138 14.86 -11.30 -9.96
CA LEU A 138 14.35 -11.96 -11.17
C LEU A 138 15.28 -11.77 -12.37
N ILE A 139 15.75 -10.55 -12.60
CA ILE A 139 16.70 -10.25 -13.68
C ILE A 139 17.98 -11.07 -13.48
N TRP A 140 18.50 -11.10 -12.25
CA TRP A 140 19.70 -11.88 -11.94
C TRP A 140 19.50 -13.38 -12.22
N ALA A 141 18.40 -13.97 -11.77
CA ALA A 141 18.11 -15.38 -12.03
C ALA A 141 17.97 -15.69 -13.52
N LEU A 142 17.41 -14.78 -14.32
CA LEU A 142 17.33 -14.95 -15.77
C LEU A 142 18.70 -14.90 -16.46
N LEU A 143 19.63 -14.09 -15.94
CA LEU A 143 20.98 -13.92 -16.51
C LEU A 143 21.96 -14.99 -16.02
N ALA A 144 21.84 -15.42 -14.77
CA ALA A 144 22.77 -16.36 -14.15
C ALA A 144 22.54 -17.81 -14.59
N GLY A 145 21.31 -18.16 -15.02
CA GLY A 145 20.95 -19.52 -15.44
C GLY A 145 21.29 -20.57 -14.40
#